data_AF-A0ABD5RSA0-F1
#
_entry.id   AF-A0ABD5RSA0-F1
#
_cell.length_a   1.000
_cell.length_b   1.000
_cell.length_c   1.000
_cell.angle_alpha   90.00
_cell.angle_beta   90.00
_cell.angle_gamma   90.00
#
_symmetry.space_group_name_H-M   'P 1'
#
loop_
_entity.id
_entity.type
_entity.pdbx_description
1 polymer ?
#
loop_
_entity_poly.entity_id
_entity_poly.type
_entity_poly.pdbx_seq_one_letter_code
_entity_poly.pdbx_strand_id
1 'polypeptide(L)' 'MTHQKIVHCTTCGQVYAARKREDGTFILSTADGRCRCGSDRLSEYELAEPEPAPT' A
#
# COMPACT_ATOMS: atom_id res chain seq x y z
N MET A 1 -11.78 -0.77 -13.19
CA MET A 1 -12.17 -0.37 -11.81
C MET A 1 -10.88 -0.11 -11.04
N THR A 2 -10.75 1.01 -10.31
CA THR A 2 -9.50 1.34 -9.62
C THR A 2 -9.51 0.72 -8.23
N HIS A 3 -8.71 -0.32 -8.00
CA HIS A 3 -8.65 -0.98 -6.69
C HIS A 3 -7.75 -0.16 -5.75
N GLN A 4 -8.34 0.41 -4.69
CA GLN A 4 -7.55 0.96 -3.59
C GLN A 4 -7.05 -0.17 -2.70
N LYS A 5 -5.75 -0.16 -2.42
CA LYS A 5 -5.04 -1.12 -1.58
C LYS A 5 -4.26 -0.34 -0.52
N ILE A 6 -4.16 -0.92 0.67
CA ILE A 6 -3.30 -0.39 1.71
C ILE A 6 -1.87 -0.87 1.43
N VAL A 7 -0.92 0.05 1.45
CA VAL A 7 0.51 -0.21 1.27
C VAL A 7 1.28 0.40 2.42
N HIS A 8 2.46 -0.12 2.71
CA HIS A 8 3.37 0.50 3.65
C HIS A 8 4.68 0.86 2.97
N CYS A 9 5.27 1.97 3.39
CA CYS A 9 6.61 2.34 2.98
C CYS A 9 7.61 1.45 3.70
N THR A 10 8.39 0.68 2.94
CA THR A 10 9.43 -0.20 3.50
C THR A 10 10.60 0.57 4.13
N THR A 11 10.71 1.87 3.87
CA THR A 11 11.79 2.73 4.41
C THR A 11 11.45 3.35 5.76
N CYS A 12 10.21 3.82 5.96
CA CYS A 12 9.80 4.48 7.20
C CYS A 12 8.67 3.75 7.95
N GLY A 13 8.13 2.68 7.40
CA GLY A 13 7.03 1.91 7.98
C GLY A 13 5.66 2.57 7.92
N GLN A 14 5.54 3.79 7.37
CA GLN A 14 4.24 4.47 7.30
C GLN A 14 3.28 3.77 6.32
N VAL A 15 2.02 3.69 6.73
CA VAL A 15 0.94 3.07 5.98
C VAL A 15 0.17 4.12 5.18
N TYR A 16 -0.17 3.79 3.94
CA TYR A 16 -0.86 4.67 3.00
C TYR A 16 -1.94 3.93 2.22
N ALA A 17 -2.99 4.64 1.82
CA ALA A 17 -3.92 4.17 0.81
C ALA A 17 -3.37 4.49 -0.59
N ALA A 18 -2.98 3.46 -1.34
CA ALA A 18 -2.54 3.58 -2.73
C ALA A 18 -3.60 3.01 -3.68
N ARG A 19 -3.60 3.50 -4.92
CA ARG A 19 -4.37 2.90 -6.01
C ARG A 19 -3.46 1.93 -6.76
N LYS A 20 -3.89 0.67 -6.90
CA LYS A 20 -3.19 -0.32 -7.72
C LYS A 20 -3.65 -0.15 -9.17
N ARG A 21 -2.70 0.04 -10.08
CA ARG A 21 -2.97 0.02 -11.54
C ARG A 21 -3.04 -1.42 -12.04
N GLU A 22 -3.56 -1.60 -13.25
CA GLU A 22 -3.66 -2.91 -13.92
C GLU A 22 -2.28 -3.56 -14.14
N ASP A 23 -1.24 -2.74 -14.28
CA ASP A 23 0.17 -3.13 -14.35
C ASP A 23 0.75 -3.63 -13.00
N GLY A 24 0.01 -3.51 -11.91
CA GLY A 24 0.45 -3.88 -10.55
C GLY A 24 1.19 -2.78 -9.80
N THR A 25 1.53 -1.68 -10.46
CA THR A 25 2.13 -0.50 -9.83
C THR A 25 1.18 0.19 -8.83
N PHE A 26 1.71 0.59 -7.67
CA PHE A 26 0.99 1.34 -6.64
C PHE A 26 1.22 2.85 -6.81
N ILE A 27 0.14 3.61 -6.81
CA ILE A 27 0.20 5.08 -6.88
C ILE A 27 -0.41 5.66 -5.61
N LEU A 28 0.42 6.41 -4.88
CA LEU A 28 -0.05 7.20 -3.75
C LEU A 28 -0.81 8.44 -4.24
N SER A 29 -1.82 8.86 -3.49
CA SER A 29 -2.55 10.11 -3.77
C SER A 29 -1.81 11.35 -3.26
N THR A 30 -0.50 11.25 -3.02
CA THR A 30 0.37 12.37 -2.63
C THR A 30 0.80 13.14 -3.88
N ALA A 31 1.20 14.42 -3.71
CA ALA A 31 1.53 15.32 -4.81
C ALA A 31 2.60 14.73 -5.76
N ASP A 32 3.61 14.08 -5.20
CA ASP A 32 4.73 13.48 -5.93
C ASP A 32 4.59 11.96 -6.12
N GLY A 33 3.47 11.36 -5.69
CA GLY A 33 3.28 9.91 -5.69
C GLY A 33 4.20 9.14 -4.73
N ARG A 34 4.90 9.85 -3.84
CA ARG A 34 5.87 9.30 -2.88
C ARG A 34 5.37 9.33 -1.45
N CYS A 35 5.97 8.49 -0.62
CA CYS A 35 5.82 8.53 0.82
C CYS A 35 6.33 9.86 1.39
N ARG A 36 5.85 10.27 2.57
CA ARG A 36 6.32 11.47 3.29
C ARG A 36 7.82 11.49 3.57
N CYS A 37 8.47 10.32 3.67
CA CYS A 37 9.92 10.24 3.82
C CYS A 37 10.70 10.43 2.51
N GLY A 38 10.01 10.64 1.38
CA GLY A 38 10.62 10.78 0.05
C GLY A 38 10.89 9.45 -0.68
N SER A 39 10.59 8.31 -0.05
CA SER A 39 10.77 6.98 -0.67
C SER A 39 9.58 6.59 -1.54
N ASP A 40 9.85 5.94 -2.67
CA ASP A 40 8.87 5.29 -3.56
C ASP A 40 8.72 3.78 -3.29
N ARG A 41 9.52 3.23 -2.36
CA ARG A 41 9.51 1.79 -2.05
C ARG A 41 8.32 1.41 -1.17
N LEU A 42 7.21 1.10 -1.82
CA LEU A 42 5.94 0.69 -1.22
C LEU A 42 5.75 -0.82 -1.37
N SER A 43 5.26 -1.47 -0.32
CA SER A 43 4.86 -2.88 -0.35
C SER A 43 3.40 -3.00 0.03
N GLU A 44 2.70 -4.00 -0.52
CA GLU A 44 1.33 -4.30 -0.11
C GLU A 44 1.30 -4.54 1.40
N TYR A 45 0.41 -3.83 2.08
CA TYR A 45 0.07 -4.12 3.46
C TYR A 45 -1.12 -5.06 3.40
N GLU A 46 -0.83 -6.36 3.34
CA GLU A 46 -1.85 -7.37 3.58
C GLU A 46 -2.24 -7.24 5.05
N LEU A 47 -3.40 -6.63 5.29
CA LEU A 47 -4.16 -6.96 6.48
C LEU A 47 -4.39 -8.46 6.33
N ALA A 48 -3.59 -9.27 7.02
CA ALA A 48 -3.89 -10.66 7.20
C ALA A 48 -5.34 -10.68 7.68
N GLU A 49 -6.24 -11.14 6.82
CA GLU A 49 -7.59 -11.46 7.25
C GLU A 49 -7.37 -12.36 8.47
N PRO A 50 -7.95 -12.04 9.64
CA PRO A 50 -7.74 -12.88 10.82
C PRO A 50 -8.10 -14.30 10.39
N GLU A 51 -7.12 -15.20 10.46
CA GLU A 51 -7.32 -16.60 10.10
C GLU A 51 -8.62 -17.06 10.77
N PRO A 52 -9.56 -17.69 10.04
CA PRO A 52 -10.78 -18.18 10.67
C PRO A 52 -10.34 -19.12 11.80
N ALA A 53 -10.69 -18.76 13.03
CA ALA A 53 -10.30 -19.52 14.20
C ALA A 53 -10.67 -21.00 13.98
N PRO A 54 -9.75 -21.95 14.19
CA PRO A 54 -10.09 -23.36 14.06
C PRO A 54 -11.21 -23.69 15.05
N THR A 55 -12.30 -24.26 14.53
CA THR A 55 -13.47 -24.73 15.29
C THR A 55 -13.16 -26.06 15.98
#